data_AF-A0A450UPN0-F1
#
_entry.id   AF-A0A450UPN0-F1
#
_cell.length_a   1.000
_cell.length_b   1.000
_cell.length_c   1.000
_cell.angle_alpha   90.00
_cell.angle_beta   90.00
_cell.angle_gamma   90.00
#
_symmetry.space_group_name_H-M   'P 1'
#
loop_
_entity.id
_entity.type
_entity.pdbx_description
1 polymer ?
#
loop_
_entity_poly.entity_id
_entity_poly.type
_entity_poly.pdbx_seq_one_letter_code
_entity_poly.pdbx_strand_id
1 'polypeptide(L)'
;MKWRLIYEDEPEINKLLAAPRKKRLFYLFWYIFYFSLGFINESSFTKHYIWYMSATKNRTTGNRNMDIGIIGLGKMGTGMAERLSKAGHRVVTFDENEAAIRVASAHGAEGARDIADMIEKLPLPGRVVWVMVPAGDPTEQVLDTLLRGLHVGDMVVDGGNSHYKDSMRRAVLLEGKGLHFVDVGTSGGVWGAAKGYSMMVGGKPEAVERLRPILETLAPAPDRGWGRVGPAGTGHFVKMVHNGIEYGLMQAYAEGFGLLRRKSEFDLDLAQIADIWCHGSVVRSWLLDLITRVLEDNPMLSGIAPFVPDSGEGRWTVQEAMDQDLSTPVIALSLMQRLRSREEEGFSDKLLAAMRNRFGGHTVKNIPE
;
A
#
# COMPACT_ATOMS: atom_id res chain seq x y z
N MET A 1 -49.27 12.47 1.02
CA MET A 1 -48.98 12.39 2.48
C MET A 1 -48.03 11.23 2.70
N LYS A 2 -46.97 11.46 3.48
CA LYS A 2 -45.77 10.62 3.69
C LYS A 2 -46.08 9.16 4.02
N TRP A 3 -45.42 8.20 3.34
CA TRP A 3 -45.11 6.89 3.93
C TRP A 3 -43.66 6.90 4.39
N ARG A 4 -43.49 7.20 5.67
CA ARG A 4 -42.26 7.03 6.45
C ARG A 4 -42.15 5.53 6.68
N LEU A 5 -41.22 4.84 6.03
CA LEU A 5 -40.89 3.46 6.37
C LEU A 5 -39.81 3.48 7.45
N ILE A 6 -40.27 3.17 8.66
CA ILE A 6 -39.49 2.82 9.84
C ILE A 6 -38.92 1.40 9.61
N TYR A 7 -37.87 1.06 10.35
CA TYR A 7 -37.17 -0.25 10.47
C TYR A 7 -35.84 -0.36 9.71
N GLU A 8 -34.83 0.36 10.22
CA GLU A 8 -33.39 0.13 9.97
C GLU A 8 -32.69 -0.69 11.09
N ASP A 9 -33.39 -1.09 12.14
CA ASP A 9 -32.75 -1.69 13.33
C ASP A 9 -33.28 -3.10 13.67
N GLU A 10 -32.97 -4.10 12.85
CA GLU A 10 -33.00 -5.50 13.32
C GLU A 10 -31.57 -6.00 13.61
N PRO A 11 -31.19 -6.17 14.89
CA PRO A 11 -29.84 -6.57 15.30
C PRO A 11 -29.35 -7.89 14.66
N GLU A 12 -30.28 -8.79 14.34
CA GLU A 12 -29.98 -10.09 13.74
C GLU A 12 -29.58 -9.99 12.26
N ILE A 13 -30.09 -8.99 11.52
CA ILE A 13 -29.70 -8.72 10.13
C ILE A 13 -28.23 -8.28 10.07
N ASN A 14 -27.81 -7.36 10.95
CA ASN A 14 -26.43 -6.90 11.00
C ASN A 14 -25.45 -8.01 11.39
N LYS A 15 -25.87 -8.94 12.27
CA LYS A 15 -25.07 -10.14 12.60
C LYS A 15 -24.93 -11.08 11.41
N LEU A 16 -25.98 -11.27 10.60
CA LEU A 16 -25.91 -12.08 9.37
C LEU A 16 -24.89 -11.51 8.38
N LEU A 17 -24.93 -10.19 8.17
CA LEU A 17 -24.04 -9.48 7.24
C LEU A 17 -22.58 -9.48 7.69
N ALA A 18 -22.32 -9.46 9.00
CA ALA A 18 -20.97 -9.49 9.55
C ALA A 18 -20.36 -10.91 9.64
N ALA A 19 -21.16 -11.98 9.56
CA ALA A 19 -20.68 -13.35 9.80
C ALA A 19 -19.92 -13.97 8.60
N PRO A 20 -18.95 -14.89 8.83
CA PRO A 20 -18.29 -15.66 7.77
C PRO A 20 -19.25 -16.55 6.98
N ARG A 21 -18.94 -16.83 5.70
CA ARG A 21 -19.82 -17.52 4.73
C ARG A 21 -20.48 -18.81 5.25
N LYS A 22 -19.76 -19.66 6.01
CA LYS A 22 -20.32 -20.90 6.59
C LYS A 22 -21.38 -20.64 7.66
N LYS A 23 -21.23 -19.59 8.47
CA LYS A 23 -22.23 -19.21 9.49
C LYS A 23 -23.46 -18.55 8.87
N ARG A 24 -23.31 -17.83 7.74
CA ARG A 24 -24.47 -17.23 7.03
C ARG A 24 -25.48 -18.26 6.54
N LEU A 25 -25.03 -19.41 6.02
CA LEU A 25 -25.92 -20.50 5.61
C LEU A 25 -26.74 -21.07 6.78
N PHE A 26 -26.14 -21.15 7.97
CA PHE A 26 -26.82 -21.61 9.17
C PHE A 26 -27.92 -20.63 9.60
N TYR A 27 -27.63 -19.32 9.64
CA TYR A 27 -28.63 -18.31 9.97
C TYR A 27 -29.74 -18.21 8.91
N LEU A 28 -29.41 -18.32 7.61
CA LEU A 28 -30.39 -18.34 6.54
C LEU A 28 -31.34 -19.55 6.64
N PHE A 29 -30.81 -20.71 7.02
CA PHE A 29 -31.63 -21.91 7.29
C PHE A 29 -32.63 -21.68 8.42
N TRP A 30 -32.19 -21.12 9.55
CA TRP A 30 -33.08 -20.81 10.67
C TRP A 30 -34.09 -19.73 10.33
N TYR A 31 -33.72 -18.72 9.55
CA TYR A 31 -34.63 -17.67 9.11
C TYR A 31 -35.74 -18.21 8.20
N ILE A 32 -35.40 -19.10 7.25
CA ILE A 32 -36.39 -19.83 6.42
C ILE A 32 -37.29 -20.70 7.30
N PHE A 33 -36.72 -21.38 8.29
CA PHE A 33 -37.47 -22.23 9.22
C PHE A 33 -38.50 -21.43 10.05
N TYR A 34 -38.11 -20.32 10.66
CA TYR A 34 -39.03 -19.46 11.42
C TYR A 34 -40.07 -18.76 10.53
N PHE A 35 -39.72 -18.43 9.28
CA PHE A 35 -40.67 -17.94 8.29
C PHE A 35 -41.74 -19.00 7.96
N SER A 36 -41.33 -20.25 7.74
CA SER A 36 -42.28 -21.35 7.47
C SER A 36 -43.20 -21.68 8.65
N LEU A 37 -42.82 -21.26 9.86
CA LEU A 37 -43.64 -21.35 11.07
C LEU A 37 -44.48 -20.09 11.35
N GLY A 38 -44.45 -19.08 10.46
CA GLY A 38 -45.28 -17.87 10.55
C GLY A 38 -44.77 -16.80 11.52
N PHE A 39 -43.56 -16.96 12.07
CA PHE A 39 -42.97 -15.97 13.00
C PHE A 39 -42.39 -14.74 12.30
N ILE A 40 -42.22 -14.78 10.97
CA ILE A 40 -41.69 -13.70 10.13
C ILE A 40 -42.69 -13.49 8.97
N ASN A 41 -42.98 -12.23 8.60
CA ASN A 41 -43.95 -11.94 7.55
C ASN A 41 -43.38 -12.07 6.11
N GLU A 42 -44.28 -12.28 5.13
CA GLU A 42 -43.91 -12.44 3.70
C GLU A 42 -43.09 -11.27 3.15
N SER A 43 -43.44 -10.03 3.50
CA SER A 43 -42.75 -8.85 2.97
C SER A 43 -41.28 -8.77 3.40
N SER A 44 -40.97 -9.21 4.63
CA SER A 44 -39.61 -9.23 5.17
C SER A 44 -38.79 -10.34 4.54
N PHE A 45 -39.38 -11.53 4.38
CA PHE A 45 -38.74 -12.66 3.73
C PHE A 45 -38.43 -12.37 2.25
N THR A 46 -39.39 -11.84 1.48
CA THR A 46 -39.17 -11.53 0.06
C THR A 46 -38.09 -10.46 -0.13
N LYS A 47 -38.07 -9.40 0.69
CA LYS A 47 -36.99 -8.39 0.65
C LYS A 47 -35.63 -8.99 0.98
N HIS A 48 -35.55 -9.84 2.02
CA HIS A 48 -34.30 -10.46 2.43
C HIS A 48 -33.80 -11.50 1.42
N TYR A 49 -34.69 -12.34 0.89
CA TYR A 49 -34.36 -13.33 -0.13
C TYR A 49 -33.94 -12.66 -1.44
N ILE A 50 -34.62 -11.58 -1.87
CA ILE A 50 -34.19 -10.79 -3.04
C ILE A 50 -32.83 -10.13 -2.78
N TRP A 51 -32.60 -9.54 -1.59
CA TRP A 51 -31.29 -8.97 -1.24
C TRP A 51 -30.19 -10.03 -1.22
N TYR A 52 -30.41 -11.20 -0.59
CA TYR A 52 -29.46 -12.31 -0.56
C TYR A 52 -29.21 -12.87 -1.96
N MET A 53 -30.28 -13.10 -2.74
CA MET A 53 -30.19 -13.53 -4.13
C MET A 53 -29.51 -12.48 -4.99
N SER A 54 -29.61 -11.19 -4.71
CA SER A 54 -28.86 -10.12 -5.39
C SER A 54 -27.39 -10.08 -4.96
N ALA A 55 -27.11 -10.18 -3.66
CA ALA A 55 -25.77 -10.24 -3.08
C ALA A 55 -25.01 -11.52 -3.46
N THR A 56 -25.73 -12.60 -3.81
CA THR A 56 -25.16 -13.86 -4.31
C THR A 56 -25.19 -13.98 -5.83
N LYS A 57 -26.17 -13.39 -6.54
CA LYS A 57 -26.21 -13.34 -8.02
C LYS A 57 -25.21 -12.36 -8.62
N ASN A 58 -24.71 -11.36 -7.90
CA ASN A 58 -23.64 -10.49 -8.41
C ASN A 58 -22.21 -11.07 -8.25
N ARG A 59 -22.09 -12.37 -8.00
CA ARG A 59 -20.85 -13.12 -8.29
C ARG A 59 -20.94 -13.89 -9.61
N THR A 60 -21.76 -13.42 -10.55
CA THR A 60 -21.70 -13.86 -11.93
C THR A 60 -20.44 -13.30 -12.58
N THR A 61 -19.71 -14.21 -13.21
CA THR A 61 -18.54 -14.03 -14.06
C THR A 61 -18.89 -13.23 -15.32
N GLY A 62 -19.34 -11.98 -15.15
CA GLY A 62 -19.24 -10.97 -16.19
C GLY A 62 -17.77 -10.71 -16.47
N ASN A 63 -17.40 -10.48 -17.73
CA ASN A 63 -16.04 -10.25 -18.15
C ASN A 63 -15.38 -9.18 -17.24
N ARG A 64 -14.47 -9.60 -16.34
CA ARG A 64 -13.78 -8.72 -15.39
C ARG A 64 -12.59 -8.00 -16.04
N ASN A 65 -12.33 -8.28 -17.31
CA ASN A 65 -11.23 -7.70 -18.03
C ASN A 65 -11.54 -6.21 -18.26
N MET A 66 -10.55 -5.39 -17.95
CA MET A 66 -10.61 -3.94 -18.09
C MET A 66 -9.45 -3.50 -18.98
N ASP A 67 -9.63 -2.37 -19.66
CA ASP A 67 -8.55 -1.63 -20.28
C ASP A 67 -7.95 -0.66 -19.26
N ILE A 68 -6.62 -0.64 -19.14
CA ILE A 68 -5.90 0.23 -18.21
C ILE A 68 -4.59 0.71 -18.82
N GLY A 69 -4.31 2.00 -18.65
CA GLY A 69 -2.98 2.58 -18.90
C GLY A 69 -2.12 2.48 -17.64
N ILE A 70 -0.84 2.13 -17.76
CA ILE A 70 0.14 2.20 -16.67
C ILE A 70 1.32 3.07 -17.12
N ILE A 71 1.53 4.18 -16.42
CA ILE A 71 2.66 5.09 -16.63
C ILE A 71 3.67 4.89 -15.49
N GLY A 72 4.92 4.61 -15.85
CA GLY A 72 6.00 4.30 -14.91
C GLY A 72 6.15 2.79 -14.72
N LEU A 73 7.22 2.24 -15.31
CA LEU A 73 7.55 0.83 -15.37
C LEU A 73 8.82 0.52 -14.57
N GLY A 74 8.98 1.20 -13.43
CA GLY A 74 9.94 0.78 -12.41
C GLY A 74 9.61 -0.60 -11.82
N LYS A 75 10.27 -0.97 -10.72
CA LYS A 75 10.11 -2.26 -10.05
C LYS A 75 8.64 -2.63 -9.76
N MET A 76 7.83 -1.66 -9.32
CA MET A 76 6.42 -1.86 -9.00
C MET A 76 5.55 -1.88 -10.26
N GLY A 77 5.68 -0.87 -11.13
CA GLY A 77 4.83 -0.72 -12.31
C GLY A 77 4.94 -1.88 -13.30
N THR A 78 6.16 -2.37 -13.55
CA THR A 78 6.36 -3.56 -14.40
C THR A 78 5.68 -4.80 -13.80
N GLY A 79 5.83 -5.03 -12.49
CA GLY A 79 5.19 -6.15 -11.82
C GLY A 79 3.66 -6.06 -11.79
N MET A 80 3.10 -4.84 -11.73
CA MET A 80 1.65 -4.62 -11.85
C MET A 80 1.15 -4.90 -13.27
N ALA A 81 1.86 -4.39 -14.28
CA ALA A 81 1.53 -4.65 -15.68
C ALA A 81 1.53 -6.14 -15.99
N GLU A 82 2.58 -6.87 -15.58
CA GLU A 82 2.67 -8.32 -15.74
C GLU A 82 1.47 -9.05 -15.10
N ARG A 83 1.14 -8.70 -13.86
CA ARG A 83 0.06 -9.36 -13.11
C ARG A 83 -1.30 -9.10 -13.75
N LEU A 84 -1.55 -7.88 -14.21
CA LEU A 84 -2.79 -7.50 -14.89
C LEU A 84 -2.93 -8.18 -16.26
N SER A 85 -1.86 -8.18 -17.07
CA SER A 85 -1.85 -8.86 -18.37
C SER A 85 -2.08 -10.37 -18.22
N LYS A 86 -1.42 -11.03 -17.26
CA LYS A 86 -1.64 -12.47 -16.98
C LYS A 86 -3.07 -12.80 -16.55
N ALA A 87 -3.78 -11.85 -15.94
CA ALA A 87 -5.18 -12.01 -15.56
C ALA A 87 -6.16 -11.67 -16.69
N GLY A 88 -5.66 -11.29 -17.88
CA GLY A 88 -6.47 -11.01 -19.06
C GLY A 88 -6.94 -9.56 -19.22
N HIS A 89 -6.50 -8.64 -18.36
CA HIS A 89 -6.74 -7.21 -18.58
C HIS A 89 -5.94 -6.73 -19.79
N ARG A 90 -6.49 -5.78 -20.56
CA ARG A 90 -5.75 -5.12 -21.63
C ARG A 90 -4.96 -3.97 -21.00
N VAL A 91 -3.65 -4.12 -20.96
CA VAL A 91 -2.74 -3.15 -20.32
C VAL A 91 -1.98 -2.40 -21.41
N VAL A 92 -2.13 -1.08 -21.45
CA VAL A 92 -1.29 -0.19 -22.26
C VAL A 92 -0.26 0.43 -21.33
N THR A 93 1.02 0.45 -21.72
CA THR A 93 2.12 0.85 -20.85
C THR A 93 2.98 1.94 -21.45
N PHE A 94 3.49 2.83 -20.62
CA PHE A 94 4.45 3.86 -21.02
C PHE A 94 5.48 4.10 -19.91
N ASP A 95 6.72 4.33 -20.34
CA ASP A 95 7.84 4.76 -19.50
C ASP A 95 8.83 5.53 -20.39
N GLU A 96 9.60 6.45 -19.82
CA GLU A 96 10.67 7.15 -20.56
C GLU A 96 11.78 6.19 -21.01
N ASN A 97 11.95 5.07 -20.31
CA ASN A 97 12.86 4.01 -20.66
C ASN A 97 12.19 2.95 -21.55
N GLU A 98 12.48 2.99 -22.85
CA GLU A 98 11.99 2.00 -23.81
C GLU A 98 12.31 0.54 -23.42
N ALA A 99 13.42 0.30 -22.73
CA ALA A 99 13.76 -1.05 -22.29
C ALA A 99 12.73 -1.59 -21.27
N ALA A 100 12.20 -0.72 -20.41
CA ALA A 100 11.14 -1.08 -19.46
C ALA A 100 9.83 -1.42 -20.19
N ILE A 101 9.49 -0.66 -21.25
CA ILE A 101 8.34 -0.97 -22.12
C ILE A 101 8.50 -2.35 -22.76
N ARG A 102 9.68 -2.65 -23.31
CA ARG A 102 9.96 -3.97 -23.92
C ARG A 102 9.77 -5.13 -22.93
N VAL A 103 10.20 -4.94 -21.67
CA VAL A 103 9.98 -5.94 -20.61
C VAL A 103 8.50 -6.13 -20.32
N ALA A 104 7.73 -5.05 -20.16
CA ALA A 104 6.28 -5.15 -19.94
C ALA A 104 5.56 -5.82 -21.13
N SER A 105 5.98 -5.52 -22.36
CA SER A 105 5.42 -6.15 -23.56
C SER A 105 5.71 -7.64 -23.66
N ALA A 106 6.87 -8.10 -23.18
CA ALA A 106 7.15 -9.53 -23.06
C ALA A 106 6.17 -10.26 -22.12
N HIS A 107 5.51 -9.52 -21.23
CA HIS A 107 4.46 -10.04 -20.33
C HIS A 107 3.03 -9.85 -20.86
N GLY A 108 2.87 -9.43 -22.12
CA GLY A 108 1.56 -9.28 -22.78
C GLY A 108 0.93 -7.91 -22.64
N ALA A 109 1.68 -6.88 -22.23
CA ALA A 109 1.23 -5.49 -22.27
C ALA A 109 1.48 -4.84 -23.66
N GLU A 110 0.61 -3.93 -24.04
CA GLU A 110 0.79 -3.08 -25.24
C GLU A 110 1.67 -1.88 -24.87
N GLY A 111 2.75 -1.63 -25.61
CA GLY A 111 3.60 -0.45 -25.41
C GLY A 111 3.06 0.79 -26.12
N ALA A 112 3.09 1.95 -25.47
CA ALA A 112 2.81 3.25 -26.07
C ALA A 112 4.08 4.06 -26.31
N ARG A 113 4.06 4.93 -27.33
CA ARG A 113 5.21 5.79 -27.71
C ARG A 113 5.36 7.00 -26.80
N ASP A 114 4.23 7.54 -26.36
CA ASP A 114 4.11 8.65 -25.43
C ASP A 114 2.74 8.56 -24.72
N ILE A 115 2.48 9.52 -23.81
CA ILE A 115 1.22 9.56 -23.06
C ILE A 115 0.01 9.80 -23.98
N ALA A 116 0.16 10.55 -25.07
CA ALA A 116 -0.95 10.81 -26.00
C ALA A 116 -1.33 9.53 -26.76
N ASP A 117 -0.33 8.80 -27.28
CA ASP A 117 -0.47 7.49 -27.91
C ASP A 117 -1.12 6.47 -26.96
N MET A 118 -0.78 6.49 -25.67
CA MET A 118 -1.46 5.67 -24.65
C MET A 118 -2.96 6.01 -24.55
N ILE A 119 -3.30 7.29 -24.43
CA ILE A 119 -4.70 7.73 -24.30
C ILE A 119 -5.51 7.33 -25.53
N GLU A 120 -4.95 7.44 -26.74
CA GLU A 120 -5.60 7.01 -27.99
C GLU A 120 -5.87 5.51 -28.03
N LYS A 121 -4.96 4.69 -27.49
CA LYS A 121 -5.11 3.22 -27.42
C LYS A 121 -6.16 2.74 -26.41
N LEU A 122 -6.49 3.57 -25.42
CA LEU A 122 -7.50 3.26 -24.40
C LEU A 122 -8.91 3.62 -24.88
N PRO A 123 -9.90 2.72 -24.69
CA PRO A 123 -11.24 2.92 -25.20
C PRO A 123 -12.00 4.02 -24.45
N LEU A 124 -12.92 4.67 -25.18
CA LEU A 124 -13.93 5.55 -24.60
C LEU A 124 -15.23 4.76 -24.30
N PRO A 125 -16.02 5.19 -23.30
CA PRO A 125 -15.77 6.26 -22.34
C PRO A 125 -15.11 5.79 -21.03
N GLY A 126 -14.42 6.72 -20.35
CA GLY A 126 -13.93 6.56 -18.99
C GLY A 126 -12.68 5.67 -18.89
N ARG A 127 -11.61 6.16 -19.49
CA ARG A 127 -10.28 5.57 -19.42
C ARG A 127 -9.81 5.51 -17.97
N VAL A 128 -9.00 4.52 -17.65
CA VAL A 128 -8.30 4.42 -16.37
C VAL A 128 -6.81 4.48 -16.66
N VAL A 129 -6.13 5.47 -16.08
CA VAL A 129 -4.67 5.60 -16.17
C VAL A 129 -4.07 5.53 -14.77
N TRP A 130 -3.24 4.52 -14.54
CA TRP A 130 -2.51 4.31 -13.31
C TRP A 130 -1.10 4.88 -13.43
N VAL A 131 -0.77 5.81 -12.55
CA VAL A 131 0.52 6.49 -12.46
C VAL A 131 1.33 5.86 -11.35
N MET A 132 2.52 5.37 -11.69
CA MET A 132 3.45 4.66 -10.81
C MET A 132 4.88 5.20 -10.98
N VAL A 133 5.01 6.52 -10.79
CA VAL A 133 6.28 7.27 -10.91
C VAL A 133 6.68 7.83 -9.53
N PRO A 134 7.92 8.34 -9.36
CA PRO A 134 8.33 8.96 -8.11
C PRO A 134 7.46 10.17 -7.73
N ALA A 135 7.28 10.37 -6.43
CA ALA A 135 6.52 11.49 -5.89
C ALA A 135 7.17 12.85 -6.22
N GLY A 136 6.37 13.92 -6.17
CA GLY A 136 6.80 15.27 -6.50
C GLY A 136 6.73 15.57 -8.00
N ASP A 137 7.71 16.30 -8.51
CA ASP A 137 7.74 16.82 -9.88
C ASP A 137 7.47 15.77 -10.98
N PRO A 138 7.99 14.52 -10.91
CA PRO A 138 7.69 13.51 -11.93
C PRO A 138 6.19 13.20 -12.02
N THR A 139 5.51 13.11 -10.87
CA THR A 139 4.06 12.88 -10.85
C THR A 139 3.29 14.09 -11.38
N GLU A 140 3.70 15.32 -11.02
CA GLU A 140 3.04 16.53 -11.52
C GLU A 140 3.15 16.67 -13.04
N GLN A 141 4.31 16.40 -13.63
CA GLN A 141 4.51 16.47 -15.09
C GLN A 141 3.65 15.45 -15.85
N VAL A 142 3.51 14.24 -15.32
CA VAL A 142 2.62 13.22 -15.88
C VAL A 142 1.17 13.69 -15.79
N LEU A 143 0.74 14.21 -14.63
CA LEU A 143 -0.63 14.72 -14.44
C LEU A 143 -0.94 15.87 -15.38
N ASP A 144 -0.04 16.83 -15.55
CA ASP A 144 -0.22 17.96 -16.47
C ASP A 144 -0.43 17.50 -17.92
N THR A 145 0.26 16.44 -18.32
CA THR A 145 0.10 15.85 -19.66
C THR A 145 -1.23 15.13 -19.79
N LEU A 146 -1.61 14.32 -18.79
CA LEU A 146 -2.90 13.63 -18.74
C LEU A 146 -4.09 14.60 -18.76
N LEU A 147 -4.00 15.71 -18.03
CA LEU A 147 -5.03 16.75 -17.97
C LEU A 147 -5.31 17.43 -19.32
N ARG A 148 -4.40 17.32 -20.29
CA ARG A 148 -4.58 17.86 -21.66
C ARG A 148 -5.26 16.85 -22.60
N GLY A 149 -5.18 15.56 -22.31
CA GLY A 149 -5.69 14.49 -23.20
C GLY A 149 -6.90 13.71 -22.67
N LEU A 150 -7.12 13.68 -21.35
CA LEU A 150 -8.25 12.99 -20.75
C LEU A 150 -9.55 13.80 -20.86
N HIS A 151 -10.67 13.09 -20.96
CA HIS A 151 -12.01 13.65 -21.08
C HIS A 151 -12.84 13.43 -19.81
N VAL A 152 -13.93 14.17 -19.67
CA VAL A 152 -14.89 14.03 -18.56
C VAL A 152 -15.28 12.56 -18.36
N GLY A 153 -15.20 12.08 -17.12
CA GLY A 153 -15.49 10.69 -16.74
C GLY A 153 -14.29 9.73 -16.84
N ASP A 154 -13.15 10.16 -17.37
CA ASP A 154 -11.88 9.44 -17.26
C ASP A 154 -11.34 9.49 -15.82
N MET A 155 -10.47 8.54 -15.47
CA MET A 155 -9.93 8.34 -14.13
C MET A 155 -8.41 8.32 -14.14
N VAL A 156 -7.82 9.05 -13.21
CA VAL A 156 -6.41 8.93 -12.87
C VAL A 156 -6.28 8.25 -11.51
N VAL A 157 -5.44 7.22 -11.47
CA VAL A 157 -5.05 6.52 -10.25
C VAL A 157 -3.60 6.86 -9.96
N ASP A 158 -3.31 7.48 -8.83
CA ASP A 158 -1.94 7.68 -8.36
C ASP A 158 -1.62 6.55 -7.38
N GLY A 159 -0.80 5.59 -7.80
CA GLY A 159 -0.39 4.46 -6.98
C GLY A 159 1.03 4.56 -6.42
N GLY A 160 1.69 5.71 -6.61
CA GLY A 160 3.03 5.96 -6.10
C GLY A 160 3.05 6.17 -4.59
N ASN A 161 4.24 6.46 -4.04
CA ASN A 161 4.36 6.88 -2.65
C ASN A 161 4.24 8.41 -2.54
N SER A 162 3.11 8.96 -2.98
CA SER A 162 2.88 10.41 -2.96
C SER A 162 2.57 10.92 -1.55
N HIS A 163 2.89 12.20 -1.30
CA HIS A 163 2.49 12.87 -0.07
C HIS A 163 0.97 13.13 -0.09
N TYR A 164 0.28 12.79 0.99
CA TYR A 164 -1.19 12.75 0.99
C TYR A 164 -1.85 14.13 0.75
N LYS A 165 -1.21 15.23 1.18
CA LYS A 165 -1.71 16.59 0.94
C LYS A 165 -1.71 16.92 -0.56
N ASP A 166 -0.76 16.39 -1.33
CA ASP A 166 -0.75 16.53 -2.78
C ASP A 166 -1.91 15.77 -3.42
N SER A 167 -2.21 14.56 -2.94
CA SER A 167 -3.36 13.79 -3.41
C SER A 167 -4.69 14.49 -3.13
N MET A 168 -4.83 15.16 -1.98
CA MET A 168 -6.01 16.00 -1.69
C MET A 168 -6.13 17.16 -2.68
N ARG A 169 -5.04 17.88 -2.96
CA ARG A 169 -5.00 18.97 -3.95
C ARG A 169 -5.34 18.46 -5.35
N ARG A 170 -4.73 17.35 -5.77
CA ARG A 170 -4.94 16.70 -7.07
C ARG A 170 -6.40 16.29 -7.24
N ALA A 171 -7.01 15.72 -6.21
CA ALA A 171 -8.42 15.36 -6.24
C ALA A 171 -9.31 16.56 -6.58
N VAL A 172 -9.13 17.69 -5.89
CA VAL A 172 -9.90 18.92 -6.17
C VAL A 172 -9.67 19.40 -7.61
N LEU A 173 -8.42 19.41 -8.08
CA LEU A 173 -8.06 19.84 -9.44
C LEU A 173 -8.71 18.97 -10.52
N LEU A 174 -8.60 17.64 -10.40
CA LEU A 174 -9.13 16.70 -11.37
C LEU A 174 -10.67 16.68 -11.37
N GLU A 175 -11.29 16.75 -10.19
CA GLU A 175 -12.74 16.83 -10.08
C GLU A 175 -13.30 18.11 -10.71
N GLY A 176 -12.60 19.25 -10.57
CA GLY A 176 -12.97 20.51 -11.25
C GLY A 176 -12.96 20.42 -12.78
N LYS A 177 -12.31 19.41 -13.36
CA LYS A 177 -12.29 19.10 -14.79
C LYS A 177 -13.22 17.95 -15.18
N GLY A 178 -14.02 17.44 -14.23
CA GLY A 178 -14.91 16.30 -14.46
C GLY A 178 -14.19 14.95 -14.53
N LEU A 179 -12.96 14.86 -14.00
CA LEU A 179 -12.18 13.63 -13.94
C LEU A 179 -12.33 12.98 -12.56
N HIS A 180 -12.20 11.65 -12.51
CA HIS A 180 -12.07 10.92 -11.26
C HIS A 180 -10.61 10.84 -10.83
N PHE A 181 -10.37 10.94 -9.52
CA PHE A 181 -9.06 10.74 -8.92
C PHE A 181 -9.14 9.70 -7.80
N VAL A 182 -8.17 8.79 -7.78
CA VAL A 182 -8.01 7.75 -6.77
C VAL A 182 -6.54 7.71 -6.36
N ASP A 183 -6.25 7.80 -5.07
CA ASP A 183 -4.91 7.54 -4.53
C ASP A 183 -4.83 6.12 -3.95
N VAL A 184 -3.76 5.39 -4.28
CA VAL A 184 -3.58 3.99 -3.88
C VAL A 184 -2.22 3.81 -3.21
N GLY A 185 -2.23 3.84 -1.89
CA GLY A 185 -1.09 3.45 -1.09
C GLY A 185 -0.77 1.96 -1.30
N THR A 186 0.40 1.66 -1.87
CA THR A 186 0.75 0.28 -2.28
C THR A 186 1.91 -0.29 -1.45
N SER A 187 1.78 -1.53 -0.97
CA SER A 187 2.81 -2.28 -0.24
C SER A 187 3.00 -3.70 -0.78
N GLY A 188 4.17 -4.30 -0.56
CA GLY A 188 4.53 -5.65 -1.01
C GLY A 188 5.81 -5.75 -1.83
N GLY A 189 6.34 -4.62 -2.32
CA GLY A 189 7.60 -4.56 -3.06
C GLY A 189 7.60 -5.43 -4.33
N VAL A 190 8.80 -5.85 -4.75
CA VAL A 190 9.02 -6.67 -5.96
C VAL A 190 8.30 -8.02 -5.92
N TRP A 191 7.97 -8.53 -4.72
CA TRP A 191 7.26 -9.79 -4.54
C TRP A 191 5.77 -9.69 -4.87
N GLY A 192 5.22 -8.46 -4.94
CA GLY A 192 3.81 -8.25 -5.21
C GLY A 192 3.38 -8.71 -6.61
N ALA A 193 4.28 -8.78 -7.59
CA ALA A 193 3.98 -9.37 -8.90
C ALA A 193 3.47 -10.81 -8.75
N ALA A 194 4.15 -11.61 -7.92
CA ALA A 194 3.79 -12.99 -7.66
C ALA A 194 2.74 -13.15 -6.55
N LYS A 195 2.88 -12.41 -5.44
CA LYS A 195 2.10 -12.60 -4.21
C LYS A 195 0.92 -11.65 -4.04
N GLY A 196 0.82 -10.63 -4.90
CA GLY A 196 -0.15 -9.54 -4.80
C GLY A 196 0.31 -8.41 -3.86
N TYR A 197 -0.31 -7.25 -4.04
CA TYR A 197 0.02 -6.00 -3.35
C TYR A 197 -1.02 -5.66 -2.27
N SER A 198 -0.56 -5.21 -1.11
CA SER A 198 -1.47 -4.58 -0.15
C SER A 198 -1.79 -3.16 -0.62
N MET A 199 -3.08 -2.83 -0.78
CA MET A 199 -3.52 -1.56 -1.37
C MET A 199 -4.53 -0.82 -0.49
N MET A 200 -4.16 0.38 -0.04
CA MET A 200 -5.01 1.28 0.73
C MET A 200 -5.56 2.36 -0.21
N VAL A 201 -6.87 2.36 -0.43
CA VAL A 201 -7.47 3.14 -1.53
C VAL A 201 -8.24 4.35 -1.00
N GLY A 202 -7.82 5.56 -1.37
CA GLY A 202 -8.53 6.81 -1.15
C GLY A 202 -9.28 7.27 -2.41
N GLY A 203 -10.51 7.71 -2.25
CA GLY A 203 -11.31 8.24 -3.38
C GLY A 203 -12.81 8.18 -3.15
N LYS A 204 -13.59 8.61 -4.15
CA LYS A 204 -15.06 8.49 -4.11
C LYS A 204 -15.49 7.02 -4.22
N PRO A 205 -16.51 6.56 -3.48
CA PRO A 205 -16.95 5.16 -3.50
C PRO A 205 -17.19 4.59 -4.89
N GLU A 206 -17.84 5.35 -5.77
CA GLU A 206 -18.15 4.97 -7.15
C GLU A 206 -16.91 4.83 -8.03
N ALA A 207 -15.90 5.70 -7.84
CA ALA A 207 -14.63 5.60 -8.56
C ALA A 207 -13.85 4.35 -8.11
N VAL A 208 -13.81 4.09 -6.81
CA VAL A 208 -13.14 2.90 -6.26
C VAL A 208 -13.84 1.61 -6.69
N GLU A 209 -15.17 1.60 -6.73
CA GLU A 209 -15.94 0.44 -7.21
C GLU A 209 -15.66 0.13 -8.67
N ARG A 210 -15.55 1.16 -9.52
CA ARG A 210 -15.15 1.00 -10.92
C ARG A 210 -13.75 0.39 -11.06
N LEU A 211 -12.84 0.70 -10.13
CA LEU A 211 -11.47 0.16 -10.10
C LEU A 211 -11.39 -1.26 -9.51
N ARG A 212 -12.48 -1.80 -8.94
CA ARG A 212 -12.50 -3.10 -8.25
C ARG A 212 -11.83 -4.23 -9.04
N PRO A 213 -12.09 -4.46 -10.34
CA PRO A 213 -11.45 -5.59 -11.04
C PRO A 213 -9.92 -5.50 -11.06
N ILE A 214 -9.38 -4.28 -11.20
CA ILE A 214 -7.93 -4.03 -11.14
C ILE A 214 -7.40 -4.30 -9.73
N LEU A 215 -8.08 -3.80 -8.70
CA LEU A 215 -7.70 -3.98 -7.30
C LEU A 215 -7.75 -5.46 -6.88
N GLU A 216 -8.80 -6.19 -7.26
CA GLU A 216 -8.93 -7.62 -6.97
C GLU A 216 -7.81 -8.45 -7.62
N THR A 217 -7.42 -8.09 -8.84
CA THR A 217 -6.32 -8.74 -9.56
C THR A 217 -4.97 -8.43 -8.93
N LEU A 218 -4.69 -7.17 -8.61
CA LEU A 218 -3.42 -6.75 -8.04
C LEU A 218 -3.23 -7.22 -6.60
N ALA A 219 -4.32 -7.41 -5.83
CA ALA A 219 -4.25 -7.85 -4.45
C ALA A 219 -3.78 -9.32 -4.27
N PRO A 220 -3.42 -9.74 -3.03
CA PRO A 220 -3.07 -11.13 -2.73
C PRO A 220 -4.21 -12.12 -3.01
N ALA A 221 -5.44 -11.67 -2.85
CA ALA A 221 -6.63 -12.37 -3.32
C ALA A 221 -7.79 -11.37 -3.51
N PRO A 222 -8.83 -11.71 -4.28
CA PRO A 222 -9.92 -10.79 -4.58
C PRO A 222 -10.63 -10.22 -3.34
N ASP A 223 -10.67 -10.97 -2.23
CA ASP A 223 -11.39 -10.61 -1.02
C ASP A 223 -10.52 -10.07 0.13
N ARG A 224 -9.22 -9.85 -0.09
CA ARG A 224 -8.29 -9.44 0.97
C ARG A 224 -7.09 -8.66 0.46
N GLY A 225 -6.47 -7.90 1.37
CA GLY A 225 -5.25 -7.14 1.09
C GLY A 225 -5.51 -5.82 0.37
N TRP A 226 -6.77 -5.46 0.10
CA TRP A 226 -7.10 -4.14 -0.42
C TRP A 226 -8.41 -3.62 0.18
N GLY A 227 -8.60 -2.30 0.17
CA GLY A 227 -9.87 -1.71 0.58
C GLY A 227 -9.90 -0.19 0.49
N ARG A 228 -11.12 0.35 0.34
CA ARG A 228 -11.34 1.79 0.46
C ARG A 228 -11.19 2.22 1.91
N VAL A 229 -10.28 3.16 2.17
CA VAL A 229 -9.97 3.67 3.52
C VAL A 229 -10.50 5.07 3.77
N GLY A 230 -11.05 5.74 2.76
CA GLY A 230 -11.66 7.05 2.93
C GLY A 230 -11.74 7.85 1.62
N PRO A 231 -11.96 9.18 1.71
CA PRO A 231 -11.88 10.09 0.56
C PRO A 231 -10.46 10.20 0.00
N ALA A 232 -10.28 10.95 -1.09
CA ALA A 232 -8.98 11.15 -1.69
C ALA A 232 -7.96 11.73 -0.69
N GLY A 233 -6.72 11.26 -0.75
CA GLY A 233 -5.63 11.50 0.20
C GLY A 233 -5.49 10.42 1.27
N THR A 234 -6.56 9.71 1.61
CA THR A 234 -6.50 8.73 2.71
C THR A 234 -5.71 7.45 2.38
N GLY A 235 -5.66 7.03 1.11
CA GLY A 235 -4.86 5.88 0.70
C GLY A 235 -3.38 6.13 0.93
N HIS A 236 -2.87 7.26 0.44
CA HIS A 236 -1.49 7.67 0.68
C HIS A 236 -1.20 8.01 2.14
N PHE A 237 -2.13 8.62 2.86
CA PHE A 237 -1.96 8.87 4.30
C PHE A 237 -1.77 7.57 5.07
N VAL A 238 -2.64 6.57 4.87
CA VAL A 238 -2.52 5.27 5.53
C VAL A 238 -1.22 4.57 5.14
N LYS A 239 -0.79 4.68 3.89
CA LYS A 239 0.49 4.12 3.42
C LYS A 239 1.71 4.82 4.02
N MET A 240 1.68 6.13 4.17
CA MET A 240 2.70 6.91 4.86
C MET A 240 2.88 6.40 6.30
N VAL A 241 1.78 6.29 7.06
CA VAL A 241 1.81 5.73 8.42
C VAL A 241 2.30 4.28 8.43
N HIS A 242 1.86 3.45 7.48
CA HIS A 242 2.38 2.08 7.32
C HIS A 242 3.91 2.06 7.19
N ASN A 243 4.51 2.93 6.37
CA ASN A 243 5.98 3.00 6.26
C ASN A 243 6.64 3.54 7.53
N GLY A 244 6.00 4.46 8.26
CA GLY A 244 6.48 4.87 9.59
C GLY A 244 6.53 3.70 10.58
N ILE A 245 5.51 2.85 10.61
CA ILE A 245 5.50 1.63 11.44
C ILE A 245 6.61 0.67 11.01
N GLU A 246 6.75 0.43 9.69
CA GLU A 246 7.82 -0.38 9.12
C GLU A 246 9.21 0.10 9.57
N TYR A 247 9.43 1.42 9.62
CA TYR A 247 10.71 1.98 10.07
C TYR A 247 11.05 1.58 11.50
N GLY A 248 10.06 1.62 12.39
CA GLY A 248 10.20 1.21 13.78
C GLY A 248 10.46 -0.29 13.92
N LEU A 249 9.73 -1.13 13.18
CA LEU A 249 9.92 -2.58 13.20
C LEU A 249 11.32 -2.97 12.71
N MET A 250 11.78 -2.42 11.59
CA MET A 250 13.11 -2.68 11.05
C MET A 250 14.21 -2.26 12.04
N GLN A 251 14.05 -1.09 12.68
CA GLN A 251 15.02 -0.60 13.65
C GLN A 251 15.10 -1.53 14.88
N ALA A 252 13.96 -1.99 15.39
CA ALA A 252 13.91 -2.92 16.52
C ALA A 252 14.62 -4.26 16.20
N TYR A 253 14.43 -4.80 14.98
CA TYR A 253 15.20 -5.97 14.56
C TYR A 253 16.69 -5.69 14.49
N ALA A 254 17.09 -4.60 13.83
CA ALA A 254 18.50 -4.25 13.66
C ALA A 254 19.23 -4.10 15.01
N GLU A 255 18.60 -3.41 15.98
CA GLU A 255 19.14 -3.27 17.34
C GLU A 255 19.24 -4.62 18.06
N GLY A 256 18.20 -5.46 17.97
CA GLY A 256 18.17 -6.79 18.58
C GLY A 256 19.28 -7.70 18.04
N PHE A 257 19.41 -7.79 16.71
CA PHE A 257 20.48 -8.56 16.07
C PHE A 257 21.87 -7.98 16.36
N GLY A 258 22.00 -6.65 16.42
CA GLY A 258 23.23 -6.00 16.85
C GLY A 258 23.65 -6.38 18.27
N LEU A 259 22.69 -6.45 19.20
CA LEU A 259 22.92 -6.90 20.57
C LEU A 259 23.33 -8.38 20.63
N LEU A 260 22.62 -9.26 19.91
CA LEU A 260 22.98 -10.68 19.81
C LEU A 260 24.42 -10.85 19.28
N ARG A 261 24.76 -10.12 18.21
CA ARG A 261 26.10 -10.14 17.62
C ARG A 261 27.18 -9.68 18.60
N ARG A 262 26.87 -8.69 19.43
CA ARG A 262 27.82 -8.12 20.40
C ARG A 262 28.16 -9.11 21.51
N LYS A 263 27.28 -10.09 21.80
CA LYS A 263 27.48 -11.11 22.82
C LYS A 263 28.37 -12.25 22.31
N SER A 264 29.65 -11.93 22.10
CA SER A 264 30.63 -12.83 21.48
C SER A 264 30.92 -14.09 22.30
N GLU A 265 30.64 -14.11 23.61
CA GLU A 265 30.91 -15.26 24.48
C GLU A 265 30.04 -16.49 24.17
N PHE A 266 28.96 -16.32 23.40
CA PHE A 266 28.03 -17.39 23.06
C PHE A 266 28.19 -17.93 21.64
N ASP A 267 29.01 -17.29 20.80
CA ASP A 267 29.24 -17.69 19.40
C ASP A 267 27.93 -18.01 18.63
N LEU A 268 26.97 -17.08 18.71
CA LEU A 268 25.62 -17.29 18.19
C LEU A 268 25.58 -17.31 16.66
N ASP A 269 24.89 -18.31 16.11
CA ASP A 269 24.46 -18.33 14.71
C ASP A 269 23.20 -17.49 14.51
N LEU A 270 23.39 -16.27 13.99
CA LEU A 270 22.30 -15.31 13.81
C LEU A 270 21.34 -15.71 12.68
N ALA A 271 21.82 -16.43 11.65
CA ALA A 271 20.96 -16.90 10.56
C ALA A 271 20.01 -17.98 11.08
N GLN A 272 20.53 -18.95 11.84
CA GLN A 272 19.73 -19.97 12.51
C GLN A 272 18.70 -19.36 13.47
N ILE A 273 19.09 -18.37 14.29
CA ILE A 273 18.15 -17.71 15.21
C ILE A 273 17.03 -17.00 14.45
N ALA A 274 17.36 -16.31 13.35
CA ALA A 274 16.37 -15.64 12.51
C ALA A 274 15.36 -16.64 11.92
N ASP A 275 15.83 -17.78 11.40
CA ASP A 275 15.00 -18.87 10.89
C ASP A 275 14.07 -19.45 11.95
N ILE A 276 14.59 -19.75 13.16
CA ILE A 276 13.77 -20.21 14.28
C ILE A 276 12.63 -19.21 14.56
N TRP A 277 12.93 -17.91 14.54
CA TRP A 277 11.92 -16.88 14.80
C TRP A 277 10.91 -16.67 13.66
N CYS A 278 11.19 -17.12 12.43
CA CYS A 278 10.19 -17.15 11.36
C CYS A 278 9.03 -18.12 11.68
N HIS A 279 9.25 -19.10 12.57
CA HIS A 279 8.30 -20.17 12.84
C HIS A 279 7.77 -20.13 14.28
N GLY A 280 6.47 -19.87 14.43
CA GLY A 280 5.79 -19.93 15.74
C GLY A 280 6.04 -18.74 16.67
N SER A 281 7.09 -17.95 16.45
CA SER A 281 7.40 -16.75 17.25
C SER A 281 6.33 -15.66 17.14
N VAL A 282 6.24 -14.83 18.18
CA VAL A 282 5.40 -13.62 18.21
C VAL A 282 5.94 -12.54 17.28
N VAL A 283 7.28 -12.46 17.12
CA VAL A 283 7.94 -11.47 16.25
C VAL A 283 8.09 -11.97 14.81
N ARG A 284 7.39 -13.03 14.40
CA ARG A 284 7.45 -13.47 13.01
C ARG A 284 6.87 -12.42 12.07
N SER A 285 7.54 -12.14 10.97
CA SER A 285 7.07 -11.19 9.95
C SER A 285 7.82 -11.38 8.64
N TRP A 286 7.28 -10.82 7.56
CA TRP A 286 7.98 -10.83 6.27
C TRP A 286 9.34 -10.10 6.33
N LEU A 287 9.47 -9.05 7.15
CA LEU A 287 10.75 -8.37 7.37
C LEU A 287 11.79 -9.30 8.00
N LEU A 288 11.35 -10.18 8.90
CA LEU A 288 12.22 -11.19 9.50
C LEU A 288 12.63 -12.25 8.47
N ASP A 289 11.71 -12.69 7.60
CA ASP A 289 12.06 -13.60 6.50
C ASP A 289 13.16 -13.02 5.59
N LEU A 290 13.16 -11.70 5.39
CA LEU A 290 14.23 -11.01 4.64
C LEU A 290 15.55 -10.99 5.42
N ILE A 291 15.51 -10.73 6.73
CA ILE A 291 16.69 -10.76 7.58
C ILE A 291 17.34 -12.14 7.55
N THR A 292 16.54 -13.21 7.67
CA THR A 292 17.04 -14.60 7.59
C THR A 292 17.82 -14.82 6.30
N ARG A 293 17.24 -14.49 5.14
CA ARG A 293 17.91 -14.65 3.84
C ARG A 293 19.20 -13.84 3.72
N VAL A 294 19.18 -12.59 4.19
CA VAL A 294 20.36 -11.72 4.18
C VAL A 294 21.49 -12.32 5.04
N LEU A 295 21.16 -12.88 6.20
CA LEU A 295 22.15 -13.50 7.09
C LEU A 295 22.60 -14.88 6.62
N GLU A 296 21.76 -15.66 5.93
CA GLU A 296 22.16 -16.89 5.26
C GLU A 296 23.19 -16.62 4.16
N ASP A 297 22.95 -15.61 3.33
CA ASP A 297 23.83 -15.24 2.22
C ASP A 297 25.10 -14.52 2.68
N ASN A 298 25.00 -13.65 3.69
CA ASN A 298 26.10 -12.83 4.20
C ASN A 298 26.02 -12.65 5.73
N PRO A 299 26.42 -13.66 6.52
CA PRO A 299 26.28 -13.66 7.99
C PRO A 299 26.99 -12.49 8.68
N MET A 300 28.03 -11.95 8.04
CA MET A 300 28.85 -10.86 8.57
C MET A 300 28.48 -9.49 8.01
N LEU A 301 27.52 -9.41 7.09
CA LEU A 301 27.16 -8.20 6.35
C LEU A 301 28.39 -7.54 5.70
N SER A 302 29.37 -8.34 5.30
CA SER A 302 30.64 -7.88 4.72
C SER A 302 30.41 -7.08 3.45
N GLY A 303 31.11 -5.96 3.31
CA GLY A 303 31.01 -5.07 2.15
C GLY A 303 29.79 -4.14 2.14
N ILE A 304 28.95 -4.16 3.19
CA ILE A 304 27.81 -3.25 3.34
C ILE A 304 28.22 -2.07 4.22
N ALA A 305 28.09 -0.85 3.70
CA ALA A 305 28.31 0.37 4.48
C ALA A 305 27.16 0.58 5.49
N PRO A 306 27.43 1.11 6.70
CA PRO A 306 26.41 1.39 7.71
C PRO A 306 25.61 2.67 7.38
N PHE A 307 25.03 2.73 6.18
CA PHE A 307 24.26 3.84 5.65
C PHE A 307 22.84 3.36 5.33
N VAL A 308 21.83 4.01 5.89
CA VAL A 308 20.42 3.62 5.69
C VAL A 308 19.68 4.72 4.93
N PRO A 309 19.28 4.49 3.65
CA PRO A 309 18.50 5.46 2.88
C PRO A 309 17.04 5.56 3.37
N ASP A 310 16.37 6.65 3.02
CA ASP A 310 14.94 6.87 3.25
C ASP A 310 14.31 7.53 2.01
N SER A 311 13.04 7.23 1.73
CA SER A 311 12.27 7.76 0.59
C SER A 311 11.33 8.92 0.97
N GLY A 312 11.37 9.38 2.24
CA GLY A 312 10.65 10.56 2.72
C GLY A 312 9.40 10.28 3.56
N GLU A 313 8.75 9.12 3.41
CA GLU A 313 7.47 8.81 4.09
C GLU A 313 7.61 8.74 5.61
N GLY A 314 8.76 8.26 6.10
CA GLY A 314 9.08 8.29 7.53
C GLY A 314 9.20 9.71 8.09
N ARG A 315 9.71 10.66 7.28
CA ARG A 315 9.79 12.08 7.66
C ARG A 315 8.41 12.70 7.73
N TRP A 316 7.58 12.49 6.71
CA TRP A 316 6.21 12.98 6.69
C TRP A 316 5.39 12.40 7.83
N THR A 317 5.58 11.13 8.19
CA THR A 317 4.90 10.52 9.34
C THR A 317 5.23 11.23 10.65
N VAL A 318 6.51 11.52 10.90
CA VAL A 318 6.93 12.20 12.13
C VAL A 318 6.46 13.65 12.14
N GLN A 319 6.56 14.36 11.02
CA GLN A 319 6.05 15.72 10.90
C GLN A 319 4.54 15.78 11.17
N GLU A 320 3.78 14.88 10.55
CA GLU A 320 2.34 14.82 10.72
C GLU A 320 1.94 14.49 12.16
N ALA A 321 2.69 13.62 12.84
CA ALA A 321 2.46 13.35 14.25
C ALA A 321 2.66 14.61 15.11
N MET A 322 3.67 15.43 14.81
CA MET A 322 3.88 16.71 15.48
C MET A 322 2.75 17.71 15.18
N ASP A 323 2.34 17.82 13.92
CA ASP A 323 1.24 18.70 13.49
C ASP A 323 -0.10 18.32 14.18
N GLN A 324 -0.26 17.05 14.58
CA GLN A 324 -1.44 16.54 15.29
C GLN A 324 -1.27 16.45 16.82
N ASP A 325 -0.19 17.00 17.38
CA ASP A 325 0.12 16.90 18.82
C ASP A 325 0.17 15.44 19.34
N LEU A 326 0.62 14.49 18.51
CA LEU A 326 0.66 13.06 18.79
C LEU A 326 2.08 12.53 19.04
N SER A 327 2.26 11.86 20.18
CA SER A 327 3.54 11.23 20.54
C SER A 327 3.78 9.93 19.75
N THR A 328 4.85 9.90 18.94
CA THR A 328 5.26 8.73 18.13
C THR A 328 6.76 8.37 18.30
N PRO A 329 7.24 8.16 19.54
CA PRO A 329 8.67 8.08 19.84
C PRO A 329 9.41 6.96 19.11
N VAL A 330 8.79 5.79 18.93
CA VAL A 330 9.41 4.66 18.22
C VAL A 330 9.72 5.02 16.76
N ILE A 331 8.75 5.62 16.06
CA ILE A 331 8.91 6.04 14.67
C ILE A 331 9.95 7.15 14.58
N ALA A 332 9.84 8.17 15.45
CA ALA A 332 10.76 9.30 15.48
C ALA A 332 12.21 8.87 15.72
N LEU A 333 12.47 8.03 16.72
CA LEU A 333 13.81 7.52 17.00
C LEU A 333 14.35 6.64 15.87
N SER A 334 13.50 5.83 15.25
CA SER A 334 13.90 5.02 14.10
C SER A 334 14.30 5.87 12.87
N LEU A 335 13.66 7.03 12.68
CA LEU A 335 14.07 8.01 11.67
C LEU A 335 15.40 8.66 12.07
N MET A 336 15.55 9.09 13.31
CA MET A 336 16.79 9.70 13.81
C MET A 336 18.00 8.77 13.66
N GLN A 337 17.85 7.47 13.92
CA GLN A 337 18.92 6.50 13.71
C GLN A 337 19.34 6.40 12.24
N ARG A 338 18.39 6.47 11.30
CA ARG A 338 18.70 6.53 9.86
C ARG A 338 19.46 7.80 9.51
N LEU A 339 19.05 8.96 10.02
CA LEU A 339 19.79 10.22 9.80
C LEU A 339 21.20 10.13 10.37
N ARG A 340 21.32 9.58 11.58
CA ARG A 340 22.61 9.40 12.24
C ARG A 340 23.56 8.51 11.44
N SER A 341 23.05 7.48 10.76
CA SER A 341 23.84 6.61 9.87
C SER A 341 24.49 7.34 8.69
N ARG A 342 24.09 8.59 8.41
CA ARG A 342 24.61 9.42 7.31
C ARG A 342 25.55 10.53 7.79
N GLU A 343 25.70 10.70 9.10
CA GLU A 343 26.61 11.70 9.66
C GLU A 343 28.05 11.18 9.62
N GLU A 344 28.79 11.53 8.57
CA GLU A 344 30.20 11.11 8.44
C GLU A 344 31.13 11.87 9.41
N GLU A 345 30.90 13.17 9.60
CA GLU A 345 31.81 14.01 10.38
C GLU A 345 31.58 13.95 11.90
N GLY A 346 30.37 13.64 12.37
CA GLY A 346 30.02 13.59 13.79
C GLY A 346 30.30 14.88 14.58
N PHE A 347 30.00 16.06 14.00
CA PHE A 347 30.28 17.36 14.64
C PHE A 347 29.69 17.50 16.05
N SER A 348 28.43 17.06 16.24
CA SER A 348 27.73 17.09 17.53
C SER A 348 28.49 16.32 18.61
N ASP A 349 29.00 15.13 18.28
CA ASP A 349 29.81 14.30 19.17
C ASP A 349 31.17 14.93 19.49
N LYS A 350 31.82 15.52 18.48
CA LYS A 350 33.10 16.23 18.65
C LYS A 350 32.92 17.41 19.62
N LEU A 351 31.86 18.20 19.44
CA LEU A 351 31.53 19.32 20.32
C LEU A 351 31.20 18.82 21.74
N LEU A 352 30.42 17.75 21.87
CA LEU A 352 30.09 17.14 23.17
C LEU A 352 31.34 16.63 23.90
N ALA A 353 32.25 15.96 23.19
CA ALA A 353 33.53 15.51 23.74
C ALA A 353 34.39 16.70 24.22
N ALA A 354 34.47 17.76 23.41
CA ALA A 354 35.18 18.98 23.78
C ALA A 354 34.57 19.67 25.01
N MET A 355 33.24 19.76 25.10
CA MET A 355 32.56 20.31 26.28
C MET A 355 32.88 19.47 27.54
N ARG A 356 32.75 18.14 27.45
CA ARG A 356 33.08 17.22 28.55
C ARG A 356 34.53 17.32 29.01
N ASN A 357 35.45 17.60 28.09
CA ASN A 357 36.83 17.90 28.42
C ASN A 357 36.96 19.25 29.15
N ARG A 358 36.32 20.31 28.65
CA ARG A 358 36.44 21.67 29.20
C ARG A 358 35.86 21.83 30.60
N PHE A 359 34.66 21.31 30.87
CA PHE A 359 34.04 21.47 32.19
C PHE A 359 34.40 20.33 33.16
N GLY A 360 34.61 19.11 32.64
CA GLY A 360 34.75 17.89 33.47
C GLY A 360 36.12 17.22 33.41
N GLY A 361 37.07 17.74 32.63
CA GLY A 361 38.42 17.18 32.51
C GLY A 361 38.49 15.82 31.81
N HIS A 362 37.42 15.37 31.14
CA HIS A 362 37.40 14.07 30.46
C HIS A 362 38.35 14.03 29.26
N THR A 363 39.10 12.93 29.08
CA THR A 363 40.04 12.75 27.97
C THR A 363 39.32 12.74 26.61
N VAL A 364 39.81 13.55 25.67
CA VAL A 364 39.39 13.53 24.25
C VAL A 364 40.30 12.57 23.48
N LYS A 365 39.71 11.73 22.62
CA LYS A 365 40.47 10.89 21.69
C LYS A 365 40.77 11.67 20.41
N ASN A 366 42.04 11.69 20.01
CA ASN A 366 42.45 12.26 18.72
C ASN A 366 42.41 11.17 17.64
N ILE A 367 42.13 11.58 16.40
CA ILE A 367 42.25 10.68 15.24
C ILE A 367 43.76 10.45 15.01
N PRO A 368 44.23 9.20 14.86
CA PRO A 368 45.61 8.94 14.46
C PRO A 368 45.93 9.65 13.14
N GLU A 369 47.07 10.35 13.07
CA GLU A 369 47.55 10.99 11.83
C GLU A 369 47.81 9.99 10.70
#